data_AF-E8LMI4-F1
#
_entry.id   AF-E8LMI4-F1
#
_cell.length_a   1.000
_cell.length_b   1.000
_cell.length_c   1.000
_cell.angle_alpha   90.00
_cell.angle_beta   90.00
_cell.angle_gamma   90.00
#
_symmetry.space_group_name_H-M   'P 1'
#
loop_
_entity.id
_entity.type
_entity.pdbx_description
1 polymer ?
#
loop_
_entity_poly.entity_id
_entity_poly.type
_entity_poly.pdbx_seq_one_letter_code
_entity_poly.pdbx_strand_id
1 'polypeptide(L)'
;MNQTIITSDISLKAKLLCTLGWRMALCGAETRLIIQSVRQMGVDLGLSEVDLGLSRTGLVVKVHSGTEYCVEFKEISAFGITCLLLLN
;
A
#
# COMPACT_ATOMS: atom_id res chain seq x y z
N MET A 1 -11.83 28.97 10.97
CA MET A 1 -10.61 28.16 10.74
C MET A 1 -10.99 27.03 9.80
N ASN A 2 -10.91 27.25 8.48
CA ASN A 2 -11.10 26.19 7.50
C ASN A 2 -9.73 25.66 7.13
N GLN A 3 -9.38 24.47 7.61
CA GLN A 3 -8.24 23.73 7.09
C GLN A 3 -8.62 23.23 5.69
N THR A 4 -8.26 24.01 4.67
CA THR A 4 -8.21 23.53 3.30
C THR A 4 -7.12 22.46 3.26
N ILE A 5 -7.51 21.20 3.36
CA ILE A 5 -6.62 20.06 3.17
C ILE A 5 -6.24 20.07 1.69
N ILE A 6 -5.19 20.79 1.33
CA ILE A 6 -4.52 20.60 0.05
C ILE A 6 -3.85 19.23 0.18
N THR A 7 -4.62 18.19 -0.11
CA THR A 7 -4.11 16.82 -0.16
C THR A 7 -3.12 16.84 -1.32
N SER A 8 -1.82 16.84 -1.04
CA SER A 8 -0.80 16.83 -2.09
C SER A 8 -1.04 15.60 -2.97
N ASP A 9 -0.80 15.74 -4.27
CA ASP A 9 -1.00 14.66 -5.25
C ASP A 9 -0.27 13.36 -4.82
N ILE A 10 0.91 13.50 -4.20
CA ILE A 10 1.68 12.38 -3.62
C ILE A 10 0.94 11.66 -2.48
N SER A 11 0.19 12.39 -1.63
CA SER A 11 -0.58 11.79 -0.52
C SER A 11 -1.75 10.96 -1.06
N LEU A 12 -2.43 11.47 -2.10
CA LEU A 12 -3.49 10.71 -2.77
C LEU A 12 -2.94 9.42 -3.39
N LYS A 13 -1.79 9.52 -4.08
CA LYS A 13 -1.12 8.36 -4.70
C LYS A 13 -0.66 7.35 -3.66
N ALA A 14 -0.02 7.78 -2.57
CA ALA A 14 0.39 6.89 -1.48
C ALA A 14 -0.82 6.17 -0.85
N LYS A 15 -1.92 6.88 -0.64
CA LYS A 15 -3.16 6.31 -0.09
C LYS A 15 -3.79 5.29 -1.03
N LEU A 16 -3.75 5.54 -2.34
CA LEU A 16 -4.25 4.63 -3.35
C LEU A 16 -3.43 3.34 -3.40
N LEU A 17 -2.11 3.46 -3.45
CA LEU A 17 -1.19 2.32 -3.41
C LEU A 17 -1.35 1.49 -2.12
N CYS A 18 -1.47 2.16 -0.97
CA CYS A 18 -1.69 1.50 0.31
C CYS A 18 -3.04 0.78 0.34
N THR A 19 -4.07 1.37 -0.26
CA THR A 19 -5.40 0.76 -0.38
C THR A 19 -5.40 -0.46 -1.30
N LEU A 20 -4.72 -0.40 -2.45
CA LEU A 20 -4.56 -1.54 -3.35
C LEU A 20 -3.90 -2.72 -2.62
N GLY A 21 -2.73 -2.49 -2.03
CA GLY A 21 -1.99 -3.53 -1.35
C GLY A 21 -2.78 -4.15 -0.19
N TRP A 22 -3.47 -3.31 0.59
CA TRP A 22 -4.32 -3.75 1.69
C TRP A 22 -5.47 -4.63 1.20
N ARG A 23 -6.15 -4.25 0.12
CA ARG A 23 -7.24 -5.05 -0.46
C ARG A 23 -6.73 -6.39 -0.98
N MET A 24 -5.58 -6.41 -1.65
CA MET A 24 -4.98 -7.66 -2.11
C MET A 24 -4.60 -8.58 -0.94
N ALA A 25 -4.03 -8.02 0.14
CA ALA A 25 -3.71 -8.76 1.35
C ALA A 25 -4.97 -9.36 2.02
N LEU A 26 -6.06 -8.61 2.08
CA LEU A 26 -7.35 -9.10 2.59
C LEU A 26 -7.97 -10.19 1.71
N CYS A 27 -7.66 -10.24 0.42
CA CYS A 27 -8.08 -11.30 -0.48
C CYS A 27 -7.16 -12.53 -0.47
N GLY A 28 -6.13 -12.55 0.39
CA GLY A 28 -5.19 -13.67 0.48
C GLY A 28 -4.19 -13.74 -0.67
N ALA A 29 -3.94 -12.63 -1.38
CA ALA A 29 -2.91 -12.60 -2.41
C ALA A 29 -1.53 -12.84 -1.80
N GLU A 30 -0.67 -13.58 -2.51
CA GLU A 30 0.70 -13.80 -2.07
C GLU A 30 1.49 -12.50 -2.02
N THR A 31 2.35 -12.35 -1.02
CA THR A 31 3.18 -11.16 -0.77
C THR A 31 3.90 -10.65 -2.03
N ARG A 32 4.44 -11.57 -2.86
CA ARG A 32 5.16 -11.20 -4.08
C ARG A 32 4.25 -10.53 -5.11
N LEU A 33 3.03 -11.05 -5.28
CA LEU A 33 2.03 -10.47 -6.19
C LEU A 33 1.62 -9.08 -5.71
N ILE A 34 1.40 -8.90 -4.41
CA ILE A 34 1.07 -7.60 -3.81
C ILE A 34 2.18 -6.59 -4.09
N ILE A 35 3.44 -6.94 -3.82
CA ILE A 35 4.59 -6.05 -4.06
C ILE A 35 4.68 -5.66 -5.54
N GLN A 36 4.56 -6.63 -6.44
CA GLN A 36 4.66 -6.38 -7.88
C GLN A 36 3.52 -5.48 -8.38
N SER A 37 2.27 -5.77 -8.00
CA SER A 37 1.11 -4.96 -8.42
C SER A 37 1.17 -3.54 -7.88
N VAL A 38 1.55 -3.35 -6.60
CA VAL A 38 1.67 -2.00 -6.03
C VAL A 38 2.80 -1.22 -6.68
N ARG A 39 3.96 -1.85 -6.95
CA ARG A 39 5.07 -1.20 -7.65
C ARG A 39 4.72 -0.83 -9.07
N GLN A 40 4.07 -1.74 -9.82
CA GLN A 40 3.64 -1.48 -11.19
C GLN A 40 2.66 -0.29 -11.24
N MET A 41 1.67 -0.28 -10.35
CA MET A 41 0.75 0.85 -10.25
C MET A 41 1.46 2.15 -9.84
N GLY A 42 2.50 2.08 -9.00
CA GLY A 42 3.35 3.23 -8.67
C GLY A 42 4.02 3.82 -9.92
N VAL A 43 4.59 2.97 -10.76
CA VAL A 43 5.20 3.37 -12.04
C VAL A 43 4.15 4.01 -12.96
N ASP A 44 2.96 3.40 -13.06
CA ASP A 44 1.86 3.92 -13.90
C ASP A 44 1.35 5.29 -13.41
N LEU A 45 1.49 5.58 -12.11
CA LEU A 45 1.18 6.87 -11.49
C LEU A 45 2.32 7.90 -11.59
N GLY A 46 3.43 7.54 -12.25
CA GLY A 46 4.61 8.39 -12.42
C GLY A 46 5.45 8.53 -11.15
N LEU A 47 5.38 7.57 -10.22
CA LEU A 47 6.20 7.55 -9.01
C LEU A 47 7.52 6.82 -9.27
N SER A 48 8.63 7.49 -8.96
CA SER A 48 9.98 6.94 -9.16
C SER A 48 10.36 5.93 -8.08
N GLU A 49 9.91 6.16 -6.85
CA GLU A 49 10.34 5.41 -5.67
C GLU A 49 9.13 5.08 -4.79
N VAL A 50 8.80 3.79 -4.73
CA VAL A 50 7.73 3.23 -3.90
C VAL A 50 8.28 2.08 -3.07
N ASP A 51 8.36 2.28 -1.76
CA ASP A 51 8.71 1.25 -0.79
C ASP A 51 7.46 0.67 -0.14
N LEU A 52 7.33 -0.66 -0.23
CA LEU A 52 6.23 -1.41 0.36
C LEU A 52 6.75 -2.29 1.49
N GLY A 53 6.19 -2.14 2.68
CA GLY A 53 6.35 -3.06 3.80
C GLY A 53 5.06 -3.81 4.06
N LEU A 54 5.09 -5.15 4.00
CA LEU A 54 3.96 -5.99 4.39
C LEU A 54 4.35 -6.79 5.64
N SER A 55 3.51 -6.74 6.67
CA SER A 55 3.61 -7.55 7.87
C SER A 55 2.30 -8.28 8.13
N ARG A 56 2.26 -9.15 9.15
CA ARG A 56 1.02 -9.80 9.59
C ARG A 56 -0.02 -8.82 10.12
N THR A 57 0.41 -7.63 10.57
CA THR A 57 -0.45 -6.65 11.24
C THR A 57 -0.83 -5.48 10.34
N GLY A 58 -0.19 -5.33 9.19
CA GLY A 58 -0.52 -4.24 8.30
C GLY A 58 0.39 -4.09 7.10
N LEU A 59 0.11 -3.03 6.36
CA LEU A 59 0.80 -2.64 5.15
C LEU A 59 1.21 -1.18 5.25
N VAL A 60 2.48 -0.90 4.98
CA VAL A 60 3.07 0.44 4.89
C VAL A 60 3.46 0.69 3.44
N VAL A 61 3.05 1.83 2.89
CA VAL A 61 3.59 2.38 1.64
C VAL A 61 4.34 3.66 1.97
N LYS A 62 5.55 3.77 1.45
CA LYS A 62 6.31 5.03 1.40
C LYS A 62 6.49 5.42 -0.05
N VAL A 63 6.12 6.65 -0.37
CA VAL A 63 6.27 7.22 -1.70
C VAL A 63 7.20 8.41 -1.58
N HIS A 64 8.18 8.47 -2.49
CA HIS A 64 9.10 9.58 -2.62
C HIS A 64 8.95 10.23 -3.99
N SER A 65 8.89 11.56 -4.02
CA SER A 65 8.87 12.37 -5.25
C SER A 65 9.75 13.59 -5.07
N GLY A 66 11.03 13.47 -5.41
CA GLY A 66 12.01 14.54 -5.23
C GLY A 66 12.20 14.89 -3.76
N THR A 67 11.77 16.08 -3.35
CA THR A 67 11.84 16.56 -1.96
C THR A 67 10.64 16.15 -1.11
N GLU A 68 9.58 15.64 -1.72
CA GLU A 68 8.36 15.24 -1.01
C GLU A 68 8.40 13.75 -0.66
N TYR A 69 7.95 13.42 0.55
CA TYR A 69 7.74 12.05 0.98
C TYR A 69 6.37 11.91 1.64
N CYS A 70 5.72 10.78 1.41
CA CYS A 70 4.47 10.44 2.06
C CYS A 70 4.51 9.00 2.54
N VAL A 71 4.00 8.75 3.74
CA VAL A 71 3.92 7.43 4.35
C VAL A 71 2.48 7.16 4.73
N GLU A 72 1.94 6.05 4.22
CA GLU A 72 0.58 5.60 4.46
C GLU A 72 0.58 4.20 5.05
N PHE A 73 -0.21 4.00 6.11
CA PHE A 73 -0.34 2.73 6.80
C PHE A 73 -1.79 2.26 6.82
N LYS A 74 -1.99 0.97 6.56
CA LYS A 74 -3.26 0.28 6.76
C LYS A 74 -3.06 -0.95 7.61
N GLU A 75 -3.85 -1.03 8.67
CA GLU A 75 -3.92 -2.22 9.51
C GLU A 75 -4.61 -3.36 8.77
N ILE A 76 -4.02 -4.55 8.83
CA ILE A 76 -4.65 -5.80 8.41
C ILE A 76 -5.14 -6.44 9.70
N SER A 77 -6.38 -6.15 10.07
CA SER A 77 -7.05 -6.92 11.12
C SER A 77 -7.17 -8.36 10.65
N ALA A 78 -6.84 -9.31 11.52
CA ALA A 78 -6.62 -10.74 11.20
C ALA A 78 -7.83 -11.51 10.65
N PHE A 79 -8.88 -10.84 10.17
CA PHE A 79 -10.13 -11.44 9.71
C PHE A 79 -10.15 -11.91 8.24
N GLY A 80 -9.03 -11.82 7.51
CA GLY A 80 -9.01 -12.12 6.06
C GLY A 80 -7.79 -12.87 5.53
N ILE A 81 -6.72 -13.05 6.32
CA ILE A 81 -5.66 -13.98 5.92
C ILE A 81 -6.15 -15.38 6.31
N THR A 82 -7.03 -15.95 5.47
CA THR A 82 -7.12 -17.40 5.39
C THR A 82 -5.70 -17.85 5.06
N CYS A 83 -5.02 -18.37 6.08
CA CYS A 83 -3.82 -19.16 5.91
C CYS A 83 -4.26 -20.38 5.10
N LEU A 84 -4.25 -20.28 3.77
CA LEU A 84 -4.34 -21.43 2.87
C LEU A 84 -3.01 -22.17 3.00
N LEU A 85 -2.83 -22.79 4.17
CA LEU A 85 -1.66 -23.53 4.56
C LEU A 85 -2.16 -24.91 5.00
N LEU A 86 -2.07 -25.81 4.03
CA LEU A 86 -1.87 -27.25 4.19
C LEU A 86 -3.03 -28.07 4.79
N LEU A 87 -3.94 -28.48 3.90
CA LEU A 87 -4.36 -29.88 3.88
C LEU A 87 -3.16 -30.70 3.41
N ASN A 88 -2.51 -31.40 4.33
CA ASN A 88 -1.76 -32.63 4.09
C ASN A 88 -2.24 -33.64 5.11
#